data_AF-A0A5N6TQ09-F1
#
_entry.id   AF-A0A5N6TQ09-F1
#
_cell.length_a   1.000
_cell.length_b   1.000
_cell.length_c   1.000
_cell.angle_alpha   90.00
_cell.angle_beta   90.00
_cell.angle_gamma   90.00
#
_symmetry.space_group_name_H-M   'P 1'
#
loop_
_entity.id
_entity.type
_entity.pdbx_description
1 polymer ?
#
loop_
_entity_poly.entity_id
_entity_poly.type
_entity_poly.pdbx_seq_one_letter_code
_entity_poly.pdbx_strand_id
1 'polypeptide(L)'
;MSGNGFLSPRTLLIDNNFCYEQTSFQQLYDAILSLQNLPSTGEEVGNKGGLTQLGQMSLAIYMDQIAAAVQKVQASANTLRVMYMNILTVCDKTLVVSSTVKDDYDAIFNGLEELFNDPDNQTLQKRVDTTIQTRLENITFLAHSAQGTTDGIRESTLQTIDNQLELRTLSDGLSSSAIEERLRESRYSEEDLQHDLAAVAAIQNLFSEQNMQDQSATSINNMEVLLGAVSAISSDISNLRESIQESAQPGPELLLDLDEAKLLELWSHLTDEIQKFKDQYQINF
;
A
#
# COMPACT_ATOMS: atom_id res chain seq x y z
N MET A 1 -16.52 5.77 -28.19
CA MET A 1 -15.60 5.46 -27.09
C MET A 1 -14.21 5.41 -27.70
N SER A 2 -13.32 6.35 -27.38
CA SER A 2 -11.96 6.37 -27.96
C SER A 2 -11.14 5.23 -27.36
N GLY A 3 -10.73 4.26 -28.19
CA GLY A 3 -10.13 2.96 -27.86
C GLY A 3 -8.73 2.96 -27.24
N ASN A 4 -8.32 3.99 -26.49
CA ASN A 4 -6.94 4.09 -25.97
C ASN A 4 -6.66 3.30 -24.67
N GLY A 5 -7.35 2.17 -24.42
CA GLY A 5 -6.97 1.35 -23.27
C GLY A 5 -7.55 -0.04 -23.11
N PHE A 6 -8.49 -0.48 -23.94
CA PHE A 6 -9.02 -1.86 -23.85
C PHE A 6 -7.89 -2.87 -23.98
N LEU A 7 -7.79 -3.82 -23.03
CA LEU A 7 -6.71 -4.82 -22.93
C LEU A 7 -5.30 -4.25 -22.72
N SER A 8 -5.14 -2.94 -22.56
CA SER A 8 -3.86 -2.34 -22.17
C SER A 8 -3.62 -2.52 -20.67
N PRO A 9 -2.42 -2.21 -20.16
CA PRO A 9 -2.18 -2.11 -18.72
C PRO A 9 -2.95 -0.97 -18.00
N ARG A 10 -3.73 -0.15 -18.73
CA ARG A 10 -4.54 0.94 -18.18
C ARG A 10 -3.67 1.87 -17.31
N THR A 11 -4.22 2.36 -16.21
CA THR A 11 -3.55 3.24 -15.26
C THR A 11 -2.53 2.52 -14.38
N LEU A 12 -2.15 1.27 -14.65
CA LEU A 12 -0.90 0.72 -14.10
C LEU A 12 0.32 1.46 -14.67
N LEU A 13 0.16 2.06 -15.86
CA LEU A 13 1.08 3.02 -16.44
C LEU A 13 0.46 4.42 -16.46
N ILE A 14 1.05 5.36 -15.73
CA ILE A 14 0.67 6.78 -15.73
C ILE A 14 1.86 7.59 -16.20
N ASP A 15 1.68 8.35 -17.28
CA ASP A 15 2.75 9.11 -17.92
C ASP A 15 4.01 8.25 -18.20
N ASN A 16 3.79 7.00 -18.63
CA ASN A 16 4.82 5.98 -18.86
C ASN A 16 5.65 5.59 -17.62
N ASN A 17 5.11 5.75 -16.40
CA ASN A 17 5.72 5.22 -15.19
C ASN A 17 4.77 4.26 -14.51
N PHE A 18 5.30 3.33 -13.71
CA PHE A 18 4.47 2.52 -12.84
C PHE A 18 3.65 3.41 -11.90
N CYS A 19 2.37 3.09 -11.74
CA CYS A 19 1.42 3.92 -10.98
C CYS A 19 1.74 4.03 -9.48
N TYR A 20 2.62 3.17 -8.95
CA TYR A 20 3.06 3.25 -7.58
C TYR A 20 4.37 4.01 -7.47
N GLU A 21 4.31 5.24 -6.95
CA GLU A 21 5.47 6.11 -6.84
C GLU A 21 6.52 5.57 -5.85
N GLN A 22 7.78 5.55 -6.26
CA GLN A 22 8.90 5.15 -5.40
C GLN A 22 9.05 6.07 -4.17
N THR A 23 8.88 7.38 -4.37
CA THR A 23 8.99 8.35 -3.28
C THR A 23 7.93 8.16 -2.21
N SER A 24 6.67 7.91 -2.61
CA SER A 24 5.62 7.59 -1.64
C SER A 24 5.92 6.26 -0.95
N PHE A 25 6.48 5.28 -1.70
CA PHE A 25 6.82 4.00 -1.13
C PHE A 25 7.82 4.14 0.02
N GLN A 26 8.92 4.88 -0.23
CA GLN A 26 9.97 5.11 0.76
C GLN A 26 9.47 5.93 1.95
N GLN A 27 8.69 6.99 1.72
CA GLN A 27 8.20 7.87 2.79
C GLN A 27 7.35 7.13 3.82
N LEU A 28 6.39 6.31 3.37
CA LEU A 28 5.58 5.52 4.29
C LEU A 28 6.42 4.43 4.97
N TYR A 29 7.38 3.82 4.26
CA TYR A 29 8.29 2.86 4.88
C TYR A 29 9.11 3.48 6.03
N ASP A 30 9.70 4.65 5.80
CA ASP A 30 10.48 5.38 6.81
C ASP A 30 9.60 5.82 7.99
N ALA A 31 8.37 6.24 7.72
CA ALA A 31 7.39 6.56 8.76
C ALA A 31 7.07 5.35 9.64
N ILE A 32 6.85 4.18 9.03
CA ILE A 32 6.63 2.92 9.75
C ILE A 32 7.86 2.58 10.63
N LEU A 33 9.07 2.70 10.09
CA LEU A 33 10.29 2.47 10.87
C LEU A 33 10.44 3.46 12.03
N SER A 34 10.11 4.73 11.83
CA SER A 34 10.10 5.74 12.89
C SER A 34 9.20 5.31 14.06
N LEU A 35 8.00 4.80 13.77
CA LEU A 35 7.08 4.29 14.81
C LEU A 35 7.62 3.05 15.50
N GLN A 36 8.21 2.11 14.76
CA GLN A 36 8.82 0.91 15.31
C GLN A 36 9.96 1.22 16.28
N ASN A 37 10.66 2.33 16.08
CA ASN A 37 11.82 2.74 16.88
C ASN A 37 11.49 3.69 18.05
N LEU A 38 10.21 3.92 18.35
CA LEU A 38 9.81 4.71 19.51
C LEU A 38 10.28 4.07 20.85
N PRO A 39 10.50 4.88 21.91
CA PRO A 39 10.89 4.36 23.22
C PRO A 39 9.78 3.50 23.85
N SER A 40 10.11 2.26 24.21
CA SER A 40 9.15 1.19 24.52
C SER A 40 8.99 0.90 26.01
N THR A 41 9.80 1.52 26.86
CA THR A 41 9.73 1.43 28.33
C THR A 41 9.57 2.81 28.96
N GLY A 42 9.00 2.90 30.16
CA GLY A 42 8.85 4.19 30.85
C GLY A 42 10.20 4.87 31.10
N GLU A 43 11.24 4.09 31.36
CA GLU A 43 12.62 4.58 31.47
C GLU A 43 13.13 5.14 30.14
N GLU A 44 12.95 4.43 29.02
CA GLU A 44 13.34 4.91 27.70
C GLU A 44 12.61 6.20 27.31
N VAL A 45 11.31 6.30 27.60
CA VAL A 45 10.50 7.49 27.31
C VAL A 45 11.05 8.70 28.06
N GLY A 46 11.25 8.56 29.37
CA GLY A 46 11.76 9.65 30.20
C GLY A 46 13.19 10.03 29.85
N ASN A 47 14.07 9.06 29.61
CA ASN A 47 15.44 9.30 29.15
C ASN A 47 15.47 10.01 27.79
N LYS A 48 14.56 9.65 26.87
CA LYS A 48 14.46 10.29 25.55
C LYS A 48 14.01 11.74 25.66
N GLY A 49 13.13 12.04 26.62
CA GLY A 49 12.72 13.39 27.00
C GLY A 49 13.77 14.20 27.73
N GLY A 50 14.72 13.53 28.37
CA GLY A 50 15.74 14.16 29.22
C GLY A 50 15.29 14.37 30.67
N LEU A 51 14.37 13.55 31.19
CA LEU A 51 14.00 13.64 32.61
C LEU A 51 15.21 13.37 33.51
N THR A 52 15.32 14.12 34.59
CA THR A 52 16.25 13.80 35.68
C THR A 52 15.85 12.49 36.35
N GLN A 53 16.74 11.95 37.20
CA GLN A 53 16.42 10.76 38.00
C GLN A 53 15.21 10.99 38.91
N LEU A 54 15.09 12.18 39.52
CA LEU A 54 13.92 12.51 40.33
C LEU A 54 12.67 12.61 39.45
N GLY A 55 12.79 13.13 38.23
CA GLY A 55 11.67 13.28 37.28
C GLY A 55 11.12 11.94 36.89
N GLN A 56 12.04 11.02 36.56
CA GLN A 56 11.76 9.64 36.27
C GLN A 56 11.01 8.95 37.42
N MET A 57 11.44 9.17 38.67
CA MET A 57 10.79 8.58 39.84
C MET A 57 9.40 9.17 40.10
N SER A 58 9.27 10.50 40.03
CA SER A 58 8.01 11.21 40.30
C SER A 58 6.93 10.91 39.27
N LEU A 59 7.34 10.71 38.00
CA LEU A 59 6.46 10.48 36.86
C LEU A 59 6.41 9.03 36.39
N ALA A 60 7.05 8.08 37.10
CA ALA A 60 7.19 6.68 36.68
C ALA A 60 5.87 6.06 36.17
N ILE A 61 4.78 6.23 36.92
CA ILE A 61 3.46 5.67 36.56
C ILE A 61 2.96 6.24 35.22
N TYR A 62 3.18 7.53 34.96
CA TYR A 62 2.77 8.17 33.71
C TYR A 62 3.65 7.73 32.55
N MET A 63 4.95 7.59 32.78
CA MET A 63 5.90 7.09 31.77
C MET A 63 5.57 5.64 31.39
N ASP A 64 5.21 4.79 32.35
CA ASP A 64 4.79 3.41 32.09
C ASP A 64 3.49 3.34 31.29
N GLN A 65 2.52 4.22 31.57
CA GLN A 65 1.28 4.32 30.80
C GLN A 65 1.54 4.75 29.35
N ILE A 66 2.40 5.74 29.15
CA ILE A 66 2.82 6.20 27.83
C ILE A 66 3.57 5.09 27.09
N ALA A 67 4.50 4.41 27.75
CA ALA A 67 5.23 3.29 27.16
C ALA A 67 4.30 2.15 26.73
N ALA A 68 3.28 1.83 27.51
CA ALA A 68 2.26 0.85 27.11
C ALA A 68 1.50 1.29 25.84
N ALA A 69 1.19 2.59 25.70
CA ALA A 69 0.59 3.12 24.48
C ALA A 69 1.58 3.12 23.29
N VAL A 70 2.86 3.42 23.51
CA VAL A 70 3.91 3.27 22.48
C VAL A 70 3.99 1.83 21.98
N GLN A 71 3.94 0.84 22.87
CA GLN A 71 3.96 -0.57 22.48
C GLN A 71 2.77 -0.95 21.58
N LYS A 72 1.58 -0.37 21.80
CA LYS A 72 0.43 -0.54 20.90
C LYS A 72 0.71 0.05 19.52
N VAL A 73 1.26 1.28 19.45
CA VAL A 73 1.66 1.94 18.20
C VAL A 73 2.70 1.11 17.45
N GLN A 74 3.72 0.60 18.14
CA GLN A 74 4.74 -0.28 17.57
C GLN A 74 4.13 -1.59 17.03
N ALA A 75 3.22 -2.21 17.78
CA ALA A 75 2.54 -3.42 17.35
C ALA A 75 1.70 -3.19 16.09
N SER A 76 0.91 -2.11 16.02
CA SER A 76 0.15 -1.77 14.80
C SER A 76 1.07 -1.40 13.64
N ALA A 77 2.19 -0.72 13.89
CA ALA A 77 3.20 -0.41 12.87
C ALA A 77 3.87 -1.68 12.31
N ASN A 78 4.12 -2.69 13.14
CA ASN A 78 4.60 -4.01 12.70
C ASN A 78 3.61 -4.69 11.76
N THR A 79 2.31 -4.68 12.10
CA THR A 79 1.26 -5.22 11.23
C THR A 79 1.18 -4.45 9.92
N LEU A 80 1.20 -3.11 9.99
CA LEU A 80 1.21 -2.25 8.80
C LEU A 80 2.41 -2.54 7.91
N ARG A 81 3.61 -2.72 8.47
CA ARG A 81 4.81 -3.10 7.71
C ARG A 81 4.59 -4.39 6.92
N VAL A 82 4.04 -5.43 7.54
CA VAL A 82 3.79 -6.71 6.86
C VAL A 82 2.83 -6.52 5.68
N MET A 83 1.72 -5.81 5.89
CA MET A 83 0.76 -5.52 4.82
C MET A 83 1.37 -4.66 3.71
N TYR A 84 2.20 -3.71 4.09
CA TYR A 84 2.88 -2.82 3.17
C TYR A 84 3.88 -3.56 2.27
N MET A 85 4.59 -4.54 2.81
CA MET A 85 5.50 -5.38 2.03
C MET A 85 4.76 -6.26 1.00
N ASN A 86 3.45 -6.53 1.18
CA ASN A 86 2.66 -7.27 0.19
C ASN A 86 2.48 -6.50 -1.13
N ILE A 87 2.81 -5.21 -1.19
CA ILE A 87 2.89 -4.46 -2.46
C ILE A 87 3.88 -5.13 -3.42
N LEU A 88 5.03 -5.63 -2.91
CA LEU A 88 5.99 -6.35 -3.74
C LEU A 88 5.41 -7.67 -4.28
N THR A 89 4.57 -8.34 -3.49
CA THR A 89 3.83 -9.54 -3.92
C THR A 89 2.81 -9.21 -5.02
N VAL A 90 2.14 -8.06 -4.96
CA VAL A 90 1.25 -7.59 -6.04
C VAL A 90 2.05 -7.28 -7.31
N CYS A 91 3.24 -6.69 -7.15
CA CYS A 91 4.16 -6.47 -8.27
C CYS A 91 4.59 -7.80 -8.91
N ASP A 92 4.97 -8.80 -8.12
CA ASP A 92 5.31 -10.15 -8.62
C ASP A 92 4.17 -10.78 -9.43
N LYS A 93 2.94 -10.70 -8.93
CA LYS A 93 1.77 -11.21 -9.66
C LYS A 93 1.51 -10.43 -10.94
N THR A 94 1.76 -9.13 -10.95
CA THR A 94 1.64 -8.30 -12.14
C THR A 94 2.67 -8.70 -13.19
N LEU A 95 3.92 -8.99 -12.78
CA LEU A 95 4.95 -9.52 -13.67
C LEU A 95 4.56 -10.89 -14.26
N VAL A 96 3.94 -11.77 -13.46
CA VAL A 96 3.43 -13.07 -13.94
C VAL A 96 2.32 -12.88 -14.99
N VAL A 97 1.38 -11.96 -14.76
CA VAL A 97 0.33 -11.64 -15.74
C VAL A 97 0.93 -11.03 -17.00
N SER A 98 1.97 -10.21 -16.85
CA SER A 98 2.64 -9.51 -17.96
C SER A 98 3.46 -10.47 -18.83
N SER A 99 4.09 -11.48 -18.23
CA SER A 99 4.96 -12.43 -18.95
C SER A 99 4.20 -13.34 -19.92
N THR A 100 2.90 -13.56 -19.72
CA THR A 100 2.06 -14.36 -20.63
C THR A 100 1.32 -13.53 -21.66
N VAL A 101 1.35 -12.18 -21.58
CA VAL A 101 0.57 -11.29 -22.47
C VAL A 101 0.77 -11.63 -23.93
N LYS A 102 2.02 -11.81 -24.37
CA LYS A 102 2.31 -12.06 -25.78
C LYS A 102 1.66 -13.34 -26.26
N ASP A 103 1.92 -14.45 -25.58
CA ASP A 103 1.39 -15.75 -25.99
C ASP A 103 -0.14 -15.78 -25.91
N ASP A 104 -0.72 -15.15 -24.89
CA ASP A 104 -2.17 -15.05 -24.72
C ASP A 104 -2.81 -14.21 -25.83
N TYR A 105 -2.27 -13.02 -26.13
CA TYR A 105 -2.83 -12.11 -27.14
C TYR A 105 -2.63 -12.64 -28.56
N ASP A 106 -1.46 -13.18 -28.89
CA ASP A 106 -1.23 -13.85 -30.17
C ASP A 106 -2.29 -14.96 -30.36
N ALA A 107 -2.55 -15.79 -29.33
CA ALA A 107 -3.53 -16.88 -29.43
C ALA A 107 -4.98 -16.38 -29.51
N ILE A 108 -5.32 -15.30 -28.80
CA ILE A 108 -6.65 -14.70 -28.81
C ILE A 108 -6.94 -14.01 -30.14
N PHE A 109 -6.06 -13.12 -30.61
CA PHE A 109 -6.29 -12.33 -31.81
C PHE A 109 -6.26 -13.20 -33.07
N ASN A 110 -5.25 -14.08 -33.23
CA ASN A 110 -5.24 -15.02 -34.36
C ASN A 110 -6.46 -15.95 -34.32
N GLY A 111 -6.85 -16.42 -33.13
CA GLY A 111 -8.01 -17.28 -32.98
C GLY A 111 -9.34 -16.58 -33.31
N LEU A 112 -9.46 -15.30 -32.96
CA LEU A 112 -10.62 -14.46 -33.32
C LEU A 112 -10.67 -14.19 -34.82
N GLU A 113 -9.53 -13.87 -35.47
CA GLU A 113 -9.46 -13.73 -36.92
C GLU A 113 -9.85 -15.03 -37.66
N GLU A 114 -9.38 -16.19 -37.18
CA GLU A 114 -9.80 -17.49 -37.71
C GLU A 114 -11.31 -17.70 -37.52
N LEU A 115 -11.89 -17.35 -36.36
CA LEU A 115 -13.32 -17.47 -36.08
C LEU A 115 -14.18 -16.55 -36.95
N PHE A 116 -13.69 -15.36 -37.31
CA PHE A 116 -14.42 -14.49 -38.24
C PHE A 116 -14.57 -15.11 -39.62
N ASN A 117 -13.62 -15.96 -40.03
CA ASN A 117 -13.66 -16.66 -41.31
C ASN A 117 -14.42 -18.01 -41.24
N ASP A 118 -14.47 -18.64 -40.07
CA ASP A 118 -15.15 -19.92 -39.82
C ASP A 118 -15.92 -19.90 -38.48
N PRO A 119 -17.03 -19.14 -38.40
CA PRO A 119 -17.72 -18.88 -37.14
C PRO A 119 -18.40 -20.11 -36.52
N ASP A 120 -18.67 -21.15 -37.32
CA ASP A 120 -19.27 -22.40 -36.85
C ASP A 120 -18.24 -23.37 -36.25
N ASN A 121 -16.96 -22.99 -36.21
CA ASN A 121 -15.88 -23.83 -35.71
C ASN A 121 -15.87 -23.91 -34.18
N GLN A 122 -16.69 -24.80 -33.63
CA GLN A 122 -16.81 -25.00 -32.18
C GLN A 122 -15.50 -25.39 -31.49
N THR A 123 -14.59 -26.08 -32.19
CA THR A 123 -13.30 -26.47 -31.62
C THR A 123 -12.41 -25.26 -31.43
N LEU A 124 -12.36 -24.38 -32.44
CA LEU A 124 -11.65 -23.12 -32.39
C LEU A 124 -12.26 -22.17 -31.34
N GLN A 125 -13.59 -22.05 -31.31
CA GLN A 125 -14.30 -21.22 -30.33
C GLN A 125 -13.95 -21.63 -28.90
N LYS A 126 -13.96 -22.94 -28.61
CA LYS A 126 -13.57 -23.48 -27.31
C LYS A 126 -12.11 -23.19 -26.96
N ARG A 127 -11.20 -23.27 -27.93
CA ARG A 127 -9.77 -22.96 -27.73
C ARG A 127 -9.60 -21.49 -27.33
N VAL A 128 -10.21 -20.56 -28.07
CA VAL A 128 -10.15 -19.12 -27.79
C VAL A 128 -10.78 -18.81 -26.43
N ASP A 129 -11.97 -19.35 -26.12
CA ASP A 129 -12.61 -19.17 -24.81
C ASP A 129 -11.72 -19.69 -23.66
N THR A 130 -11.04 -20.83 -23.85
CA THR A 130 -10.14 -21.39 -22.83
C THR A 130 -8.94 -20.48 -22.56
N THR A 131 -8.33 -19.90 -23.61
CA THR A 131 -7.22 -18.95 -23.45
C THR A 131 -7.68 -17.69 -22.71
N ILE A 132 -8.81 -17.12 -23.10
CA ILE A 132 -9.38 -15.92 -22.45
C ILE A 132 -9.72 -16.22 -20.99
N GLN A 133 -10.32 -17.38 -20.71
CA GLN A 133 -10.66 -17.79 -19.36
C GLN A 133 -9.42 -17.96 -18.47
N THR A 134 -8.37 -18.60 -18.99
CA THR A 134 -7.10 -18.76 -18.26
C THR A 134 -6.50 -17.41 -17.90
N ARG A 135 -6.47 -16.48 -18.86
CA ARG A 135 -5.99 -15.11 -18.63
C ARG A 135 -6.87 -14.35 -17.62
N LEU A 136 -8.20 -14.50 -17.71
CA LEU A 136 -9.15 -13.90 -16.78
C LEU A 136 -8.92 -14.40 -15.35
N GLU A 137 -8.68 -15.69 -15.15
CA GLU A 137 -8.38 -16.27 -13.83
C GLU A 137 -7.11 -15.67 -13.23
N ASN A 138 -6.04 -15.53 -14.02
CA ASN A 138 -4.78 -14.92 -13.57
C ASN A 138 -4.97 -13.45 -13.15
N ILE A 139 -5.70 -12.67 -13.96
CA ILE A 139 -5.99 -11.26 -13.66
C ILE A 139 -6.93 -11.12 -12.46
N THR A 140 -7.91 -12.02 -12.31
CA THR A 140 -8.80 -12.06 -11.15
C THR A 140 -8.02 -12.37 -9.87
N PHE A 141 -7.06 -13.28 -9.93
CA PHE A 141 -6.18 -13.56 -8.81
C PHE A 141 -5.29 -12.36 -8.45
N LEU A 142 -4.78 -11.63 -9.44
CA LEU A 142 -4.08 -10.36 -9.22
C LEU A 142 -5.02 -9.33 -8.56
N ALA A 143 -6.26 -9.20 -9.04
CA ALA A 143 -7.27 -8.28 -8.49
C ALA A 143 -7.55 -8.57 -7.02
N HIS A 144 -7.79 -9.84 -6.66
CA HIS A 144 -7.98 -10.24 -5.26
C HIS A 144 -6.75 -9.93 -4.40
N SER A 145 -5.54 -10.15 -4.92
CA SER A 145 -4.31 -9.81 -4.20
C SER A 145 -4.15 -8.30 -3.98
N ALA A 146 -4.46 -7.49 -5.00
CA ALA A 146 -4.43 -6.03 -4.92
C ALA A 146 -5.47 -5.51 -3.93
N GLN A 147 -6.69 -6.05 -3.96
CA GLN A 147 -7.77 -5.71 -3.03
C GLN A 147 -7.36 -6.03 -1.58
N GLY A 148 -6.96 -7.28 -1.30
CA GLY A 148 -6.59 -7.70 0.05
C GLY A 148 -5.40 -6.90 0.61
N THR A 149 -4.43 -6.55 -0.25
CA THR A 149 -3.30 -5.70 0.15
C THR A 149 -3.76 -4.27 0.47
N THR A 150 -4.63 -3.70 -0.38
CA THR A 150 -5.18 -2.35 -0.19
C THR A 150 -6.00 -2.26 1.10
N ASP A 151 -6.88 -3.23 1.33
CA ASP A 151 -7.71 -3.28 2.54
C ASP A 151 -6.85 -3.47 3.79
N GLY A 152 -5.87 -4.38 3.76
CA GLY A 152 -4.96 -4.62 4.88
C GLY A 152 -4.11 -3.41 5.23
N ILE A 153 -3.61 -2.67 4.23
CA ILE A 153 -2.89 -1.40 4.46
C ILE A 153 -3.82 -0.36 5.06
N ARG A 154 -5.03 -0.19 4.52
CA ARG A 154 -6.00 0.79 5.02
C ARG A 154 -6.40 0.51 6.46
N GLU A 155 -6.76 -0.73 6.78
CA GLU A 155 -7.14 -1.14 8.14
C GLU A 155 -5.99 -0.96 9.13
N SER A 156 -4.79 -1.43 8.79
CA SER A 156 -3.62 -1.30 9.66
C SER A 156 -3.19 0.15 9.87
N THR A 157 -3.38 1.00 8.85
CA THR A 157 -3.15 2.45 8.93
C THR A 157 -4.12 3.09 9.91
N LEU A 158 -5.42 2.81 9.78
CA LEU A 158 -6.44 3.33 10.69
C LEU A 158 -6.17 2.92 12.14
N GLN A 159 -5.85 1.64 12.37
CA GLN A 159 -5.49 1.17 13.70
C GLN A 159 -4.25 1.88 14.27
N THR A 160 -3.25 2.16 13.42
CA THR A 160 -2.06 2.91 13.83
C THR A 160 -2.40 4.35 14.18
N ILE A 161 -3.29 5.01 13.42
CA ILE A 161 -3.77 6.36 13.70
C ILE A 161 -4.50 6.39 15.05
N ASP A 162 -5.40 5.44 15.31
CA ASP A 162 -6.13 5.36 16.58
C ASP A 162 -5.17 5.19 17.78
N ASN A 163 -4.17 4.31 17.65
CA ASN A 163 -3.14 4.14 18.68
C ASN A 163 -2.28 5.40 18.88
N GLN A 164 -1.95 6.13 17.79
CA GLN A 164 -1.25 7.41 17.87
C GLN A 164 -2.09 8.48 18.59
N LEU A 165 -3.40 8.51 18.36
CA LEU A 165 -4.31 9.44 19.05
C LEU A 165 -4.41 9.13 20.55
N GLU A 166 -4.47 7.85 20.94
CA GLU A 166 -4.42 7.44 22.35
C GLU A 166 -3.10 7.90 23.00
N LEU A 167 -1.97 7.63 22.34
CA LEU A 167 -0.64 8.05 22.81
C LEU A 167 -0.52 9.56 22.98
N ARG A 168 -0.99 10.34 21.99
CA ARG A 168 -0.99 11.80 22.07
C ARG A 168 -1.87 12.31 23.22
N THR A 169 -3.06 11.73 23.41
CA THR A 169 -3.94 12.09 24.53
C THR A 169 -3.27 11.89 25.88
N LEU A 170 -2.57 10.76 26.06
CA LEU A 170 -1.80 10.49 27.28
C LEU A 170 -0.65 11.47 27.46
N SER A 171 0.07 11.77 26.37
CA SER A 171 1.20 12.70 26.39
C SER A 171 0.77 14.14 26.66
N ASP A 172 -0.33 14.60 26.07
CA ASP A 172 -0.90 15.93 26.31
C ASP A 172 -1.25 16.13 27.79
N GLY A 173 -1.74 15.08 28.44
CA GLY A 173 -2.02 15.03 29.88
C GLY A 173 -0.82 15.34 30.78
N LEU A 174 0.41 15.19 30.29
CA LEU A 174 1.63 15.55 31.02
C LEU A 174 1.73 17.06 31.28
N SER A 175 1.06 17.89 30.49
CA SER A 175 1.06 19.35 30.69
C SER A 175 0.09 19.83 31.77
N SER A 176 -0.60 18.91 32.46
CA SER A 176 -1.57 19.26 33.50
C SER A 176 -0.91 19.86 34.75
N SER A 177 -1.65 20.72 35.45
CA SER A 177 -1.19 21.31 36.72
C SER A 177 -0.87 20.27 37.79
N ALA A 178 -1.50 19.09 37.74
CA ALA A 178 -1.23 17.98 38.64
C ALA A 178 0.18 17.40 38.45
N ILE A 179 0.72 17.42 37.22
CA ILE A 179 2.07 16.95 36.92
C ILE A 179 3.09 17.97 37.42
N GLU A 180 2.85 19.26 37.19
CA GLU A 180 3.69 20.34 37.72
C GLU A 180 3.73 20.32 39.26
N GLU A 181 2.57 20.17 39.91
CA GLU A 181 2.47 20.06 41.37
C GLU A 181 3.24 18.84 41.89
N ARG A 182 3.07 17.67 41.25
CA ARG A 182 3.78 16.44 41.61
C ARG A 182 5.31 16.58 41.47
N LEU A 183 5.79 17.28 40.44
CA LEU A 183 7.21 17.59 40.30
C LEU A 183 7.67 18.55 41.43
N ARG A 184 6.92 19.62 41.71
CA ARG A 184 7.25 20.56 42.82
C ARG A 184 7.31 19.88 44.19
N GLU A 185 6.35 19.00 44.49
CA GLU A 185 6.26 18.29 45.77
C GLU A 185 7.43 17.31 46.00
N SER A 186 8.13 16.92 44.93
CA SER A 186 9.21 15.94 44.97
C SER A 186 10.55 16.52 45.47
N ARG A 187 10.51 17.67 46.19
CA ARG A 187 11.64 18.40 46.79
C ARG A 187 12.68 18.89 45.79
N TYR A 188 12.21 19.37 44.65
CA TYR A 188 13.04 19.89 43.58
C TYR A 188 13.75 21.19 43.95
N SER A 189 14.96 21.38 43.42
CA SER A 189 15.47 22.72 43.21
C SER A 189 14.66 23.38 42.08
N GLU A 190 14.57 24.71 42.04
CA GLU A 190 13.86 25.39 40.95
C GLU A 190 14.48 25.08 39.58
N GLU A 191 15.81 24.88 39.53
CA GLU A 191 16.52 24.52 38.30
C GLU A 191 16.11 23.13 37.78
N ASP A 192 16.11 22.13 38.66
CA ASP A 192 15.68 20.77 38.31
C ASP A 192 14.21 20.74 37.86
N LEU A 193 13.37 21.59 38.48
CA LEU A 193 11.94 21.64 38.16
C LEU A 193 11.74 22.18 36.74
N GLN A 194 12.43 23.27 36.40
CA GLN A 194 12.34 23.84 35.05
C GLN A 194 12.92 22.88 34.01
N HIS A 195 13.98 22.14 34.35
CA HIS A 195 14.53 21.10 33.48
C HIS A 195 13.50 20.00 33.18
N ASP A 196 12.86 19.45 34.20
CA ASP A 196 11.90 18.35 34.00
C ASP A 196 10.59 18.81 33.35
N LEU A 197 10.17 20.06 33.56
CA LEU A 197 9.06 20.65 32.79
C LEU A 197 9.42 20.79 31.30
N ALA A 198 10.65 21.16 30.98
CA ALA A 198 11.12 21.20 29.59
C ALA A 198 11.22 19.79 28.98
N ALA A 199 11.66 18.80 29.76
CA ALA A 199 11.69 17.39 29.35
C ALA A 199 10.28 16.85 29.07
N VAL A 200 9.29 17.18 29.91
CA VAL A 200 7.88 16.87 29.66
C VAL A 200 7.43 17.43 28.30
N ALA A 201 7.73 18.70 28.01
CA ALA A 201 7.40 19.29 26.71
C ALA A 201 8.13 18.59 25.54
N ALA A 202 9.37 18.14 25.73
CA ALA A 202 10.10 17.38 24.73
C ALA A 202 9.46 16.01 24.44
N ILE A 203 8.96 15.31 25.47
CA ILE A 203 8.21 14.05 25.32
C ILE A 203 6.92 14.29 24.52
N GLN A 204 6.21 15.39 24.78
CA GLN A 204 5.01 15.75 24.02
C GLN A 204 5.32 15.99 22.55
N ASN A 205 6.37 16.77 22.27
CA ASN A 205 6.79 17.05 20.90
C ASN A 205 7.15 15.76 20.15
N LEU A 206 7.89 14.84 20.78
CA LEU A 206 8.28 13.55 20.20
C LEU A 206 7.09 12.77 19.61
N PHE A 207 5.95 12.75 20.30
CA PHE A 207 4.77 12.02 19.86
C PHE A 207 3.84 12.83 18.95
N SER A 208 3.88 14.17 19.05
CA SER A 208 3.10 15.05 18.17
C SER A 208 3.59 15.01 16.71
N GLU A 209 4.89 14.80 16.49
CA GLU A 209 5.51 14.74 15.16
C GLU A 209 5.12 13.48 14.36
N GLN A 210 4.64 12.43 15.04
CA GLN A 210 4.25 11.17 14.40
C GLN A 210 2.86 11.28 13.77
N ASN A 211 2.75 11.33 12.44
CA ASN A 211 1.48 11.58 11.76
C ASN A 211 1.23 10.56 10.63
N MET A 212 0.75 9.38 11.01
CA MET A 212 0.52 8.30 10.05
C MET A 212 -0.58 8.63 9.03
N GLN A 213 -1.53 9.49 9.39
CA GLN A 213 -2.60 9.93 8.50
C GLN A 213 -2.04 10.63 7.25
N ASP A 214 -1.17 11.63 7.45
CA ASP A 214 -0.58 12.36 6.32
C ASP A 214 0.50 11.53 5.62
N GLN A 215 1.28 10.76 6.39
CA GLN A 215 2.39 9.95 5.87
C GLN A 215 1.94 8.78 4.98
N SER A 216 0.71 8.31 5.14
CA SER A 216 0.16 7.17 4.36
C SER A 216 -0.71 7.57 3.18
N ALA A 217 -1.19 8.82 3.12
CA ALA A 217 -2.22 9.27 2.18
C ALA A 217 -1.86 8.99 0.71
N THR A 218 -0.66 9.38 0.28
CA THR A 218 -0.20 9.16 -1.10
C THR A 218 -0.06 7.68 -1.43
N SER A 219 0.51 6.88 -0.50
CA SER A 219 0.70 5.44 -0.69
C SER A 219 -0.63 4.68 -0.76
N ILE A 220 -1.65 5.09 0.00
CA ILE A 220 -3.01 4.53 -0.10
C ILE A 220 -3.65 4.91 -1.43
N ASN A 221 -3.53 6.17 -1.86
CA ASN A 221 -4.05 6.61 -3.16
C ASN A 221 -3.42 5.80 -4.31
N ASN A 222 -2.10 5.55 -4.27
CA ASN A 222 -1.41 4.75 -5.28
C ASN A 222 -1.91 3.29 -5.30
N MET A 223 -2.24 2.71 -4.13
CA MET A 223 -2.87 1.39 -4.07
C MET A 223 -4.28 1.38 -4.68
N GLU A 224 -5.07 2.42 -4.43
CA GLU A 224 -6.42 2.54 -5.01
C GLU A 224 -6.38 2.67 -6.53
N VAL A 225 -5.40 3.42 -7.06
CA VAL A 225 -5.15 3.53 -8.51
C VAL A 225 -4.77 2.17 -9.10
N LEU A 226 -3.85 1.44 -8.45
CA LEU A 226 -3.45 0.11 -8.87
C LEU A 226 -4.64 -0.85 -8.89
N LEU A 227 -5.41 -0.89 -7.80
CA LEU A 227 -6.61 -1.72 -7.67
C LEU A 227 -7.61 -1.41 -8.78
N GLY A 228 -7.92 -0.12 -9.00
CA GLY A 228 -8.82 0.32 -10.07
C GLY A 228 -8.35 -0.11 -11.45
N ALA A 229 -7.04 -0.02 -11.72
CA ALA A 229 -6.46 -0.45 -12.99
C ALA A 229 -6.63 -1.96 -13.22
N VAL A 230 -6.31 -2.78 -12.22
CA VAL A 230 -6.45 -4.24 -12.31
C VAL A 230 -7.92 -4.65 -12.47
N SER A 231 -8.84 -4.01 -11.75
CA SER A 231 -10.29 -4.23 -11.92
C SER A 231 -10.76 -3.88 -13.33
N ALA A 232 -10.27 -2.78 -13.91
CA ALA A 232 -10.61 -2.40 -15.29
C ALA A 232 -10.10 -3.43 -16.30
N ILE A 233 -8.87 -3.94 -16.14
CA ILE A 233 -8.32 -5.00 -17.00
C ILE A 233 -9.14 -6.29 -16.87
N SER A 234 -9.53 -6.68 -15.65
CA SER A 234 -10.40 -7.85 -15.40
C SER A 234 -11.76 -7.70 -16.10
N SER A 235 -12.34 -6.50 -16.06
CA SER A 235 -13.58 -6.19 -16.78
C SER A 235 -13.38 -6.28 -18.30
N ASP A 236 -12.28 -5.77 -18.84
CA ASP A 236 -12.00 -5.83 -20.27
C ASP A 236 -11.97 -7.29 -20.78
N ILE A 237 -11.26 -8.16 -20.06
CA ILE A 237 -11.13 -9.58 -20.42
C ILE A 237 -12.47 -10.32 -20.24
N SER A 238 -13.23 -10.02 -19.19
CA SER A 238 -14.57 -10.58 -18.98
C SER A 238 -15.50 -10.20 -20.14
N ASN A 239 -15.52 -8.92 -20.52
CA ASN A 239 -16.35 -8.42 -21.63
C ASN A 239 -15.96 -9.06 -22.97
N LEU A 240 -14.65 -9.28 -23.19
CA LEU A 240 -14.17 -10.00 -24.37
C LEU A 240 -14.71 -11.44 -24.40
N ARG A 241 -14.67 -12.12 -23.26
CA ARG A 241 -15.18 -13.49 -23.12
C ARG A 241 -16.67 -13.57 -23.38
N GLU A 242 -17.45 -12.70 -22.74
CA GLU A 242 -18.91 -12.61 -22.92
C GLU A 242 -19.26 -12.38 -24.39
N SER A 243 -18.54 -11.49 -25.07
CA SER A 243 -18.75 -11.21 -26.50
C SER A 243 -18.59 -12.44 -27.39
N ILE A 244 -17.71 -13.38 -27.04
CA ILE A 244 -17.48 -14.63 -27.78
C ILE A 244 -18.52 -15.69 -27.44
N GLN A 245 -19.03 -15.70 -26.20
CA GLN A 245 -20.02 -16.67 -25.72
C GLN A 245 -21.45 -16.32 -26.16
N GLU A 246 -21.81 -15.04 -26.15
CA GLU A 246 -23.17 -14.57 -26.42
C GLU A 246 -23.42 -14.29 -27.90
N SER A 247 -22.37 -14.02 -28.68
CA SER A 247 -22.51 -13.76 -30.11
C SER A 247 -22.58 -15.08 -30.89
N ALA A 248 -23.68 -15.28 -31.63
CA ALA A 248 -23.77 -16.36 -32.62
C ALA A 248 -22.68 -16.24 -33.71
N GLN A 249 -22.13 -15.04 -33.92
CA GLN A 249 -20.93 -14.74 -34.69
C GLN A 249 -20.21 -13.57 -34.01
N PRO A 250 -19.03 -13.77 -33.40
CA PRO A 250 -18.25 -12.64 -32.88
C PRO A 250 -17.90 -11.72 -34.06
N GLY A 251 -18.20 -10.43 -33.93
CA GLY A 251 -17.97 -9.45 -35.02
C GLY A 251 -16.52 -8.97 -35.06
N PRO A 252 -15.99 -8.59 -36.25
CA PRO A 252 -14.65 -8.02 -36.40
C PRO A 252 -14.46 -6.71 -35.63
N GLU A 253 -15.56 -6.06 -35.22
CA GLU A 253 -15.61 -4.86 -34.38
C GLU A 253 -14.89 -5.03 -33.04
N LEU A 254 -14.75 -6.27 -32.56
CA LEU A 254 -14.00 -6.59 -31.34
C LEU A 254 -12.50 -6.24 -31.43
N LEU A 255 -11.92 -6.28 -32.64
CA LEU A 255 -10.50 -6.03 -32.87
C LEU A 255 -10.23 -4.77 -33.69
N LEU A 256 -11.25 -4.18 -34.32
CA LEU A 256 -11.11 -3.14 -35.36
C LEU A 256 -10.31 -1.89 -34.93
N ASP A 257 -10.23 -1.61 -33.63
CA ASP A 257 -9.50 -0.45 -33.07
C ASP A 257 -8.31 -0.84 -32.18
N LEU A 258 -7.91 -2.12 -32.16
CA LEU A 258 -6.79 -2.61 -31.36
C LEU A 258 -5.51 -2.70 -32.17
N ASP A 259 -4.48 -2.02 -31.69
CA ASP A 259 -3.11 -2.16 -32.17
C ASP A 259 -2.38 -3.15 -31.24
N GLU A 260 -2.31 -4.42 -31.64
CA GLU A 260 -1.65 -5.47 -30.87
C GLU A 260 -0.20 -5.12 -30.54
N ALA A 261 0.56 -4.61 -31.51
CA ALA A 261 1.97 -4.27 -31.30
C ALA A 261 2.12 -3.21 -30.21
N LYS A 262 1.25 -2.19 -30.24
CA LYS A 262 1.21 -1.15 -29.20
C LYS A 262 0.76 -1.71 -27.84
N LEU A 263 -0.19 -2.64 -27.79
CA LEU A 263 -0.58 -3.29 -26.53
C LEU A 263 0.58 -4.05 -25.91
N LEU A 264 1.29 -4.84 -26.72
CA LEU A 264 2.47 -5.61 -26.28
C LEU A 264 3.60 -4.68 -25.81
N GLU A 265 3.82 -3.56 -26.50
CA GLU A 265 4.78 -2.53 -26.08
C GLU A 265 4.44 -1.97 -24.69
N LEU A 266 3.16 -1.61 -24.45
CA LEU A 266 2.73 -1.10 -23.16
C LEU A 266 2.90 -2.12 -22.02
N TRP A 267 2.56 -3.39 -22.25
CA TRP A 267 2.76 -4.46 -21.26
C TRP A 267 4.25 -4.75 -20.98
N SER A 268 5.09 -4.69 -22.01
CA SER A 268 6.54 -4.79 -21.85
C SER A 268 7.09 -3.61 -21.05
N HIS A 269 6.63 -2.39 -21.35
CA HIS A 269 7.06 -1.20 -20.62
C HIS A 269 6.62 -1.24 -19.15
N LEU A 270 5.40 -1.70 -18.85
CA LEU A 270 4.97 -1.94 -17.47
C LEU A 270 5.90 -2.93 -16.75
N THR A 271 6.30 -4.01 -17.43
CA THR A 271 7.22 -5.01 -16.87
C THR A 271 8.54 -4.37 -16.46
N ASP A 272 9.11 -3.52 -17.32
CA ASP A 272 10.35 -2.80 -17.04
C ASP A 272 10.20 -1.83 -15.85
N GLU A 273 9.11 -1.06 -15.80
CA GLU A 273 8.85 -0.10 -14.72
C GLU A 273 8.63 -0.78 -13.37
N ILE A 274 7.89 -1.90 -13.34
CA ILE A 274 7.71 -2.69 -12.12
C ILE A 274 9.04 -3.32 -11.68
N GLN A 275 9.84 -3.83 -12.61
CA GLN A 275 11.13 -4.41 -12.26
C GLN A 275 12.07 -3.35 -11.66
N LYS A 276 12.14 -2.15 -12.26
CA LYS A 276 12.90 -1.01 -11.69
C LYS A 276 12.44 -0.66 -10.28
N PHE A 277 11.13 -0.58 -10.07
CA PHE A 277 10.56 -0.36 -8.74
C PHE A 277 11.01 -1.45 -7.76
N LYS A 278 10.89 -2.73 -8.14
CA LYS A 278 11.28 -3.84 -7.29
C LYS A 278 12.78 -3.88 -6.99
N ASP A 279 13.65 -3.66 -7.97
CA ASP A 279 15.11 -3.73 -7.80
C ASP A 279 15.62 -2.74 -6.75
N GLN A 280 14.98 -1.57 -6.66
CA GLN A 280 15.31 -0.57 -5.64
C GLN A 280 15.02 -1.06 -4.20
N TYR A 281 14.01 -1.92 -4.05
CA TYR A 281 13.51 -2.33 -2.75
C TYR A 281 13.93 -3.75 -2.38
N GLN A 282 14.11 -4.67 -3.33
CA GLN A 282 14.58 -6.03 -3.07
C GLN A 282 16.02 -6.10 -2.53
N ILE A 283 16.85 -5.07 -2.73
CA ILE A 283 18.23 -5.02 -2.22
C ILE A 283 18.31 -4.51 -0.77
N ASN A 284 17.25 -3.84 -0.29
CA ASN A 284 17.24 -3.15 1.01
C ASN A 284 16.40 -3.87 2.09
N PHE A 285 15.98 -5.12 1.81
CA PHE A 285 15.15 -5.94 2.70
C PHE A 285 15.75 -7.32 2.96
#